data_AF-X1MAM7-F1
#
_entry.id   AF-X1MAM7-F1
#
_cell.length_a   1.000
_cell.length_b   1.000
_cell.length_c   1.000
_cell.angle_alpha   90.00
_cell.angle_beta   90.00
_cell.angle_gamma   90.00
#
_symmetry.space_group_name_H-M   'P 1'
#
loop_
_entity.id
_entity.type
_entity.pdbx_description
1 polymer ?
#
loop_
_entity_poly.entity_id
_entity_poly.type
_entity_poly.pdbx_seq_one_letter_code
_entity_poly.pdbx_strand_id
1 'polypeptide(L)'
;SGELNQAFSAFNLEQTRQQYLQRISGKTACLLSLATESGAILSQAPEKSVEALKEYGYNLGIAFQVVDDILDFIGTEEEMGKPIGSDLAQGTLTLPAILLLERYPEDNPVRRLFQNEDRQRNIELAMELVRNSSITQECYAVASDYYARACHNLSLLPDNASRRSLIKLADYVVKRRK
;
A
#
# COMPACT_ATOMS: atom_id res chain seq x y z
N SER A 1 15.16 4.08 5.51
CA SER A 1 15.73 2.88 4.83
C SER A 1 14.81 2.35 3.73
N GLY A 2 13.48 2.50 3.80
CA GLY A 2 12.53 1.97 2.79
C GLY A 2 12.78 2.41 1.34
N GLU A 3 13.07 3.69 1.10
CA GLU A 3 13.40 4.23 -0.25
C GLU A 3 14.68 3.61 -0.84
N LEU A 4 15.71 3.44 -0.01
CA LEU A 4 16.96 2.79 -0.45
C LEU A 4 16.69 1.33 -0.83
N ASN A 5 15.92 0.61 -0.02
CA ASN A 5 15.52 -0.76 -0.33
C ASN A 5 14.68 -0.83 -1.63
N GLN A 6 13.82 0.16 -1.88
CA GLN A 6 13.09 0.26 -3.15
C GLN A 6 14.06 0.35 -4.34
N ALA A 7 15.02 1.29 -4.28
CA ALA A 7 16.02 1.47 -5.33
C ALA A 7 16.91 0.22 -5.55
N PHE A 8 17.38 -0.43 -4.48
CA PHE A 8 18.20 -1.65 -4.58
C PHE A 8 17.44 -2.86 -5.10
N SER A 9 16.11 -2.85 -4.99
CA SER A 9 15.26 -3.96 -5.37
C SER A 9 14.53 -3.77 -6.70
N ALA A 10 14.75 -2.63 -7.35
CA ALA A 10 14.19 -2.35 -8.66
C ALA A 10 14.60 -3.46 -9.64
N PHE A 11 13.64 -3.89 -10.47
CA PHE A 11 13.82 -4.97 -11.45
C PHE A 11 14.10 -6.38 -10.87
N ASN A 12 13.95 -6.59 -9.56
CA ASN A 12 14.10 -7.93 -8.97
C ASN A 12 12.76 -8.69 -8.97
N LEU A 13 12.64 -9.74 -9.81
CA LEU A 13 11.43 -10.57 -9.92
C LEU A 13 11.19 -11.52 -8.75
N GLU A 14 12.17 -11.72 -7.87
CA GLU A 14 12.07 -12.64 -6.72
C GLU A 14 11.48 -11.97 -5.47
N GLN A 15 10.96 -10.74 -5.60
CA GLN A 15 10.34 -10.04 -4.49
C GLN A 15 9.11 -10.77 -3.96
N THR A 16 9.20 -11.19 -2.71
CA THR A 16 8.08 -11.80 -1.98
C THR A 16 7.09 -10.74 -1.48
N ARG A 17 5.84 -11.17 -1.24
CA ARG A 17 4.84 -10.34 -0.55
C ARG A 17 5.35 -9.81 0.80
N GLN A 18 6.17 -10.58 1.52
CA GLN A 18 6.76 -10.16 2.79
C GLN A 18 7.75 -9.00 2.61
N GLN A 19 8.64 -9.08 1.61
CA GLN A 19 9.58 -7.99 1.31
C GLN A 19 8.84 -6.74 0.86
N TYR A 20 7.76 -6.89 0.10
CA TYR A 20 6.86 -5.80 -0.24
C TYR A 20 6.29 -5.12 1.02
N LEU A 21 5.69 -5.89 1.93
CA LEU A 21 5.14 -5.36 3.19
C LEU A 21 6.20 -4.65 4.04
N GLN A 22 7.41 -5.20 4.12
CA GLN A 22 8.54 -4.58 4.83
C GLN A 22 8.97 -3.25 4.19
N ARG A 23 8.91 -3.14 2.86
CA ARG A 23 9.27 -1.91 2.15
C ARG A 23 8.27 -0.80 2.44
N ILE A 24 6.97 -1.08 2.28
CA ILE A 24 5.92 -0.08 2.50
C ILE A 24 5.79 0.28 3.99
N SER A 25 6.11 -0.65 4.89
CA SER A 25 6.14 -0.37 6.32
C SER A 25 7.25 0.62 6.69
N GLY A 26 8.46 0.43 6.15
CA GLY A 26 9.62 1.28 6.41
C GLY A 26 9.60 2.66 5.73
N LYS A 27 8.59 2.94 4.89
CA LYS A 27 8.42 4.22 4.18
C LYS A 27 7.20 4.98 4.70
N THR A 28 6.01 4.43 4.47
CA THR A 28 4.74 5.13 4.72
C THR A 28 4.21 4.81 6.11
N ALA A 29 4.13 3.53 6.50
CA ALA A 29 3.56 3.15 7.78
C ALA A 29 4.35 3.68 8.99
N CYS A 30 5.68 3.66 8.91
CA CYS A 30 6.56 4.17 9.96
C CYS A 30 6.32 5.66 10.24
N LEU A 31 6.10 6.48 9.21
CA LEU A 31 5.84 7.90 9.39
C LEU A 31 4.50 8.17 10.07
N LEU A 32 3.43 7.48 9.65
CA LEU A 32 2.10 7.62 10.25
C LEU A 32 2.08 7.07 11.69
N SER A 33 2.75 5.93 11.92
CA SER A 33 2.97 5.36 13.24
C SER A 33 3.67 6.36 14.16
N LEU A 34 4.79 6.94 13.72
CA LEU A 34 5.54 7.91 14.49
C LEU A 34 4.72 9.18 14.79
N ALA A 35 3.96 9.67 13.83
CA ALA A 35 3.13 10.87 14.00
C ALA A 35 2.06 10.68 15.07
N THR A 36 1.37 9.53 15.04
CA THR A 36 0.30 9.19 15.99
C THR A 36 0.85 8.85 17.38
N GLU A 37 1.95 8.11 17.44
CA GLU A 37 2.70 7.82 18.68
C GLU A 37 3.22 9.10 19.34
N SER A 38 3.86 9.99 18.58
CA SER A 38 4.42 11.25 19.09
C SER A 38 3.33 12.15 19.66
N GLY A 39 2.18 12.27 18.98
CA GLY A 39 1.05 13.03 19.49
C GLY A 39 0.53 12.49 20.82
N ALA A 40 0.46 11.16 20.97
CA ALA A 40 0.07 10.50 22.21
C ALA A 40 1.07 10.79 23.35
N ILE A 41 2.37 10.63 23.09
CA ILE A 41 3.45 10.87 24.06
C ILE A 41 3.45 12.32 24.53
N LEU A 42 3.37 13.29 23.61
CA LEU A 42 3.37 14.72 23.94
C LEU A 42 2.15 15.14 24.75
N SER A 43 1.03 14.43 24.60
CA SER A 43 -0.18 14.62 25.43
C SER A 43 -0.11 13.92 26.80
N GLN A 44 0.99 13.24 27.12
CA GLN A 44 1.17 12.43 28.33
C GLN A 44 0.09 11.36 28.48
N ALA A 45 -0.35 10.79 27.36
CA ALA A 45 -1.33 9.71 27.36
C ALA A 45 -0.77 8.45 28.07
N PRO A 46 -1.63 7.61 28.66
CA PRO A 46 -1.21 6.32 29.20
C PRO A 46 -0.52 5.46 28.13
N GLU A 47 0.47 4.66 28.54
CA GLU A 47 1.26 3.80 27.64
C GLU A 47 0.40 2.93 26.71
N LYS A 48 -0.70 2.36 27.23
CA LYS A 48 -1.65 1.59 26.43
C LYS A 48 -2.29 2.39 25.29
N SER A 49 -2.55 3.67 25.52
CA SER A 49 -3.09 4.58 24.50
C SER A 49 -2.04 4.97 23.46
N VAL A 50 -0.79 5.14 23.90
CA VAL A 50 0.34 5.39 23.00
C VAL A 50 0.52 4.22 22.04
N GLU A 51 0.55 3.00 22.56
CA GLU A 51 0.69 1.78 21.76
C GLU A 51 -0.48 1.59 20.79
N ALA A 52 -1.72 1.81 21.25
CA ALA A 52 -2.89 1.74 20.38
C ALA A 52 -2.84 2.75 19.22
N LEU A 53 -2.35 3.98 19.48
CA LEU A 53 -2.22 5.00 18.44
C LEU A 53 -1.08 4.70 17.47
N LYS A 54 0.05 4.22 17.97
CA LYS A 54 1.18 3.75 17.14
C LYS A 54 0.73 2.66 16.17
N GLU A 55 0.09 1.61 16.69
CA GLU A 55 -0.42 0.50 15.89
C GLU A 55 -1.51 0.95 14.93
N TYR A 56 -2.38 1.89 15.33
CA TYR A 56 -3.32 2.53 14.41
C TYR A 56 -2.59 3.21 13.23
N GLY A 57 -1.59 4.05 13.49
CA GLY A 57 -0.84 4.75 12.46
C GLY A 57 -0.09 3.80 11.52
N TYR A 58 0.50 2.73 12.07
CA TYR A 58 1.13 1.68 11.28
C TYR A 58 0.14 1.01 10.32
N ASN A 59 -0.96 0.48 10.85
CA ASN A 59 -1.95 -0.25 10.05
C ASN A 59 -2.62 0.67 9.00
N LEU A 60 -2.92 1.93 9.36
CA LEU A 60 -3.43 2.92 8.43
C LEU A 60 -2.45 3.18 7.28
N GLY A 61 -1.16 3.33 7.58
CA GLY A 61 -0.15 3.61 6.56
C GLY A 61 0.10 2.45 5.61
N ILE A 62 -0.02 1.20 6.08
CA ILE A 62 -0.01 0.02 5.20
C ILE A 62 -1.24 0.03 4.28
N ALA A 63 -2.45 0.19 4.84
CA ALA A 63 -3.67 0.25 4.05
C ALA A 63 -3.61 1.37 3.00
N PHE A 64 -3.09 2.53 3.37
CA PHE A 64 -2.89 3.66 2.48
C PHE A 64 -2.01 3.32 1.28
N GLN A 65 -0.83 2.73 1.53
CA GLN A 65 0.10 2.40 0.47
C GLN A 65 -0.42 1.29 -0.44
N VAL A 66 -1.10 0.28 0.11
CA VAL A 66 -1.72 -0.77 -0.71
C VAL A 66 -2.79 -0.17 -1.65
N VAL A 67 -3.61 0.76 -1.15
CA VAL A 67 -4.60 1.44 -2.01
C VAL A 67 -3.93 2.33 -3.05
N ASP A 68 -2.84 3.00 -2.70
CA ASP A 68 -2.04 3.80 -3.63
C ASP A 68 -1.52 2.97 -4.81
N ASP A 69 -0.95 1.81 -4.48
CA ASP A 69 -0.41 0.86 -5.45
C ASP A 69 -1.52 0.26 -6.35
N ILE A 70 -2.73 0.08 -5.83
CA ILE A 70 -3.89 -0.33 -6.64
C ILE A 70 -4.26 0.77 -7.64
N LEU A 71 -4.35 2.03 -7.17
CA LEU A 71 -4.73 3.16 -8.01
C LEU A 71 -3.68 3.45 -9.10
N ASP A 72 -2.39 3.17 -8.87
CA ASP A 72 -1.37 3.22 -9.93
C ASP A 72 -1.69 2.28 -11.11
N PHE A 73 -2.43 1.18 -10.90
CA PHE A 73 -2.82 0.22 -11.95
C PHE A 73 -4.19 0.50 -12.58
N ILE A 74 -5.16 0.97 -11.79
CA ILE A 74 -6.58 1.00 -12.19
C ILE A 74 -7.20 2.40 -12.21
N GLY A 75 -6.55 3.39 -11.60
CA GLY A 75 -7.03 4.77 -11.56
C GLY A 75 -6.87 5.48 -12.91
N THR A 76 -7.21 6.77 -12.94
CA THR A 76 -6.88 7.63 -14.09
C THR A 76 -5.67 8.51 -13.80
N GLU A 77 -5.04 9.04 -14.85
CA GLU A 77 -3.91 9.97 -14.69
C GLU A 77 -4.34 11.24 -13.96
N GLU A 78 -5.57 11.72 -14.17
CA GLU A 78 -6.10 12.88 -13.43
C GLU A 78 -6.29 12.60 -11.94
N GLU A 79 -6.62 11.35 -11.58
CA GLU A 79 -6.76 10.93 -10.19
C GLU A 79 -5.41 10.79 -9.49
N MET A 80 -4.42 10.27 -10.21
CA MET A 80 -3.08 10.02 -9.67
C MET A 80 -2.15 11.24 -9.73
N GLY A 81 -2.44 12.21 -10.61
CA GLY A 81 -1.54 13.34 -10.88
C GLY A 81 -0.21 12.94 -11.51
N LYS A 82 -0.08 11.68 -11.94
CA LYS A 82 1.06 11.05 -12.61
C LYS A 82 0.56 10.02 -13.63
N PRO A 83 1.38 9.62 -14.62
CA PRO A 83 1.03 8.52 -15.51
C PRO A 83 0.74 7.24 -14.71
N ILE A 84 -0.31 6.53 -15.09
CA ILE A 84 -0.66 5.24 -14.51
C ILE A 84 0.38 4.18 -14.92
N GLY A 85 0.64 3.21 -14.04
CA GLY A 85 1.68 2.20 -14.20
C GLY A 85 3.11 2.73 -14.01
N SER A 86 3.25 3.93 -13.42
CA SER A 86 4.55 4.57 -13.22
C SER A 86 5.47 3.76 -12.30
N ASP A 87 4.93 3.09 -11.29
CA ASP A 87 5.74 2.29 -10.36
C ASP A 87 6.34 1.08 -11.10
N LEU A 88 5.52 0.44 -11.93
CA LEU A 88 5.94 -0.66 -12.77
C LEU A 88 6.96 -0.21 -13.83
N ALA A 89 6.75 0.96 -14.44
CA ALA A 89 7.70 1.57 -15.36
C ALA A 89 9.06 1.85 -14.70
N GLN A 90 9.08 2.21 -13.42
CA GLN A 90 10.32 2.41 -12.66
C GLN A 90 10.95 1.10 -12.16
N GLY A 91 10.35 -0.06 -12.47
CA GLY A 91 10.82 -1.37 -12.03
C GLY A 91 10.47 -1.71 -10.59
N THR A 92 9.54 -0.98 -9.97
CA THR A 92 9.05 -1.28 -8.63
C THR A 92 7.93 -2.32 -8.71
N LEU A 93 8.13 -3.49 -8.09
CA LEU A 93 7.05 -4.47 -7.95
C LEU A 93 6.16 -4.12 -6.76
N THR A 94 4.97 -3.62 -7.03
CA THR A 94 3.91 -3.40 -6.04
C THR A 94 3.00 -4.63 -5.94
N LEU A 95 2.07 -4.63 -4.98
CA LEU A 95 1.22 -5.80 -4.72
C LEU A 95 0.47 -6.32 -5.97
N PRO A 96 -0.17 -5.47 -6.82
CA PRO A 96 -0.80 -5.95 -8.04
C PRO A 96 0.16 -6.70 -8.97
N ALA A 97 1.38 -6.21 -9.15
CA ALA A 97 2.40 -6.85 -9.98
C ALA A 97 2.88 -8.19 -9.40
N ILE A 98 3.05 -8.25 -8.07
CA ILE A 98 3.43 -9.49 -7.37
C ILE A 98 2.34 -10.56 -7.54
N LEU A 99 1.07 -10.20 -7.32
CA LEU A 99 -0.06 -11.13 -7.53
C LEU A 99 -0.18 -11.57 -8.98
N LEU A 100 0.14 -10.67 -9.93
CA LEU A 100 0.15 -11.01 -11.35
C LEU A 100 1.26 -12.03 -11.67
N LEU A 101 2.46 -11.85 -11.13
CA LEU A 101 3.59 -12.79 -11.27
C LEU A 101 3.29 -14.18 -10.70
N GLU A 102 2.60 -14.24 -9.57
CA GLU A 102 2.17 -15.51 -8.95
C GLU A 102 1.09 -16.22 -9.77
N ARG A 103 0.18 -15.44 -10.40
CA ARG A 103 -0.93 -15.99 -11.20
C ARG A 103 -0.49 -16.51 -12.55
N TYR A 104 0.43 -15.82 -13.20
CA TYR A 104 0.96 -16.17 -14.51
C TYR A 104 2.47 -16.37 -14.41
N PRO A 105 2.94 -17.52 -13.88
CA PRO A 105 4.36 -17.74 -13.64
C PRO A 105 5.18 -17.88 -14.93
N GLU A 106 4.58 -18.46 -15.98
CA GLU A 106 5.25 -18.80 -17.25
C GLU A 106 5.25 -17.66 -18.28
N ASP A 107 4.07 -17.14 -18.65
CA ASP A 107 3.91 -16.02 -19.60
C ASP A 107 3.36 -14.80 -18.87
N ASN A 108 4.24 -13.85 -18.56
CA ASN A 108 3.89 -12.68 -17.77
C ASN A 108 4.43 -11.39 -18.38
N PRO A 109 3.58 -10.37 -18.60
CA PRO A 109 4.06 -9.09 -19.10
C PRO A 109 5.06 -8.40 -18.16
N VAL A 110 4.95 -8.56 -16.84
CA VAL A 110 5.91 -7.99 -15.87
C VAL A 110 7.30 -8.64 -16.02
N ARG A 111 7.37 -9.95 -16.29
CA ARG A 111 8.64 -10.63 -16.57
C ARG A 111 9.29 -10.10 -17.84
N ARG A 112 8.52 -10.04 -18.94
CA ARG A 112 8.98 -9.50 -20.23
C ARG A 112 9.44 -8.04 -20.11
N LEU A 113 8.69 -7.23 -19.38
CA LEU A 113 9.05 -5.84 -19.08
C LEU A 113 10.44 -5.74 -18.42
N PHE A 114 10.71 -6.61 -17.44
CA PHE A 114 11.98 -6.59 -16.69
C PHE A 114 13.15 -7.20 -17.49
N GLN A 115 12.85 -7.96 -18.56
CA GLN A 115 13.79 -8.39 -19.58
C GLN A 115 14.04 -7.33 -20.66
N ASN A 116 13.49 -6.11 -20.49
CA ASN A 116 13.54 -4.99 -21.44
C ASN A 116 12.87 -5.28 -22.80
N GLU A 117 11.93 -6.21 -22.85
CA GLU A 117 11.10 -6.45 -24.03
C GLU A 117 9.95 -5.45 -24.07
N ASP A 118 9.75 -4.78 -25.22
CA ASP A 118 8.63 -3.88 -25.55
C ASP A 118 7.95 -3.25 -24.32
N ARG A 119 8.68 -2.34 -23.64
CA ARG A 119 8.33 -1.86 -22.29
C ARG A 119 6.91 -1.30 -22.22
N GLN A 120 6.55 -0.44 -23.15
CA GLN A 120 5.25 0.21 -23.16
C GLN A 120 4.13 -0.81 -23.29
N ARG A 121 4.27 -1.75 -24.25
CA ARG A 121 3.28 -2.79 -24.49
C ARG A 121 3.09 -3.70 -23.27
N ASN A 122 4.18 -4.07 -22.61
CA ASN A 122 4.11 -4.94 -21.44
C ASN A 122 3.51 -4.23 -20.21
N ILE A 123 3.74 -2.93 -20.02
CA ILE A 123 3.05 -2.15 -18.97
C ILE A 123 1.54 -2.16 -19.22
N GLU A 124 1.11 -1.84 -20.45
CA GLU A 124 -0.31 -1.84 -20.82
C GLU A 124 -0.98 -3.19 -20.61
N LEU A 125 -0.31 -4.28 -21.04
CA LEU A 125 -0.81 -5.64 -20.84
C LEU A 125 -0.90 -6.02 -19.35
N ALA A 126 0.09 -5.65 -18.54
CA ALA A 126 0.05 -5.92 -17.11
C ALA A 126 -1.12 -5.22 -16.44
N MET A 127 -1.35 -3.95 -16.80
CA MET A 127 -2.48 -3.18 -16.28
C MET A 127 -3.82 -3.73 -16.73
N GLU A 128 -3.95 -4.14 -18.00
CA GLU A 128 -5.15 -4.80 -18.53
C GLU A 128 -5.47 -6.10 -17.78
N LEU A 129 -4.47 -6.97 -17.57
CA LEU A 129 -4.65 -8.22 -16.83
C LEU A 129 -5.04 -7.99 -15.37
N VAL A 130 -4.47 -6.98 -14.71
CA VAL A 130 -4.85 -6.62 -13.34
C VAL A 130 -6.31 -6.16 -13.30
N ARG A 131 -6.73 -5.26 -14.20
CA ARG A 131 -8.11 -4.75 -14.26
C ARG A 131 -9.15 -5.83 -14.59
N ASN A 132 -8.78 -6.80 -15.43
CA ASN A 132 -9.68 -7.85 -15.92
C ASN A 132 -9.65 -9.14 -15.08
N SER A 133 -8.96 -9.14 -13.93
CA SER A 133 -8.85 -10.30 -13.04
C SER A 133 -9.29 -9.98 -11.61
N SER A 134 -9.32 -11.00 -10.74
CA SER A 134 -9.63 -10.83 -9.32
C SER A 134 -8.51 -10.17 -8.51
N ILE A 135 -7.37 -9.84 -9.14
CA ILE A 135 -6.18 -9.29 -8.47
C ILE A 135 -6.51 -7.98 -7.76
N THR A 136 -7.28 -7.09 -8.39
CA THR A 136 -7.70 -5.84 -7.77
C THR A 136 -8.48 -6.09 -6.48
N GLN A 137 -9.43 -7.02 -6.48
CA GLN A 137 -10.22 -7.37 -5.30
C GLN A 137 -9.35 -8.00 -4.20
N GLU A 138 -8.38 -8.83 -4.57
CA GLU A 138 -7.42 -9.42 -3.63
C GLU A 138 -6.54 -8.35 -2.97
N CYS A 139 -6.04 -7.37 -3.73
CA CYS A 139 -5.31 -6.23 -3.16
C CYS A 139 -6.19 -5.41 -2.20
N TYR A 140 -7.45 -5.14 -2.58
CA TYR A 140 -8.37 -4.43 -1.70
C TYR A 140 -8.70 -5.22 -0.43
N ALA A 141 -8.73 -6.56 -0.49
CA ALA A 141 -8.91 -7.39 0.69
C ALA A 141 -7.72 -7.24 1.67
N VAL A 142 -6.49 -7.16 1.16
CA VAL A 142 -5.30 -6.85 1.98
C VAL A 142 -5.43 -5.47 2.62
N ALA A 143 -5.76 -4.42 1.85
CA ALA A 143 -5.95 -3.08 2.41
C ALA A 143 -7.07 -3.06 3.48
N SER A 144 -8.16 -3.80 3.26
CA SER A 144 -9.31 -3.88 4.17
C SER A 144 -8.97 -4.57 5.49
N ASP A 145 -8.11 -5.60 5.48
CA ASP A 145 -7.63 -6.26 6.69
C ASP A 145 -6.80 -5.29 7.56
N TYR A 146 -5.88 -4.54 6.95
CA TYR A 146 -5.11 -3.51 7.68
C TYR A 146 -6.00 -2.36 8.18
N TYR A 147 -6.99 -1.94 7.41
CA TYR A 147 -8.01 -0.99 7.88
C TYR A 147 -8.79 -1.52 9.10
N ALA A 148 -9.23 -2.78 9.07
CA ALA A 148 -9.96 -3.37 10.18
C ALA A 148 -9.12 -3.40 11.45
N ARG A 149 -7.82 -3.71 11.34
CA ARG A 149 -6.84 -3.63 12.44
C ARG A 149 -6.69 -2.21 12.96
N ALA A 150 -6.57 -1.21 12.08
CA ALA A 150 -6.51 0.19 12.46
C ALA A 150 -7.76 0.63 13.25
N CYS A 151 -8.95 0.28 12.78
CA CYS A 151 -10.21 0.57 13.49
C CYS A 151 -10.29 -0.16 14.84
N HIS A 152 -9.82 -1.42 14.91
CA HIS A 152 -9.73 -2.16 16.16
C HIS A 152 -8.82 -1.46 17.17
N ASN A 153 -7.63 -1.00 16.76
CA ASN A 153 -6.71 -0.27 17.64
C ASN A 153 -7.36 1.00 18.22
N LEU A 154 -8.11 1.75 17.41
CA LEU A 154 -8.86 2.92 17.90
C LEU A 154 -9.98 2.55 18.87
N SER A 155 -10.60 1.38 18.71
CA SER A 155 -11.67 0.92 19.61
C SER A 155 -11.21 0.73 21.06
N LEU A 156 -9.90 0.56 21.28
CA LEU A 156 -9.27 0.47 22.60
C LEU A 156 -9.19 1.83 23.32
N LEU A 157 -9.46 2.93 22.62
CA LEU A 157 -9.43 4.30 23.14
C LEU A 157 -10.85 4.78 23.52
N PRO A 158 -10.99 5.74 24.47
CA PRO A 158 -12.29 6.30 24.83
C PRO A 158 -13.05 6.90 23.65
N ASP A 159 -14.39 6.81 23.67
CA ASP A 159 -15.21 7.42 22.63
C ASP A 159 -15.26 8.93 22.75
N ASN A 160 -14.69 9.61 21.75
CA ASN A 160 -14.69 11.06 21.66
C ASN A 160 -14.62 11.51 20.20
N ALA A 161 -14.70 12.82 20.00
CA ALA A 161 -14.66 13.43 18.67
C ALA A 161 -13.37 13.09 17.91
N SER A 162 -12.21 13.11 18.58
CA SER A 162 -10.92 12.80 17.96
C SER A 162 -10.85 11.36 17.45
N ARG A 163 -11.28 10.38 18.26
CA ARG A 163 -11.35 8.97 17.85
C ARG A 163 -12.23 8.79 16.62
N ARG A 164 -13.42 9.40 16.60
CA ARG A 164 -14.34 9.34 15.45
C ARG A 164 -13.75 9.99 14.20
N SER A 165 -12.99 11.08 14.34
CA SER A 165 -12.28 11.69 13.22
C SER A 165 -11.18 10.79 12.65
N LEU A 166 -10.44 10.08 13.51
CA LEU A 166 -9.45 9.09 13.06
C LEU A 166 -10.09 7.90 12.35
N ILE A 167 -11.24 7.41 12.82
CA ILE A 167 -12.02 6.38 12.09
C ILE A 167 -12.42 6.89 10.71
N LYS A 168 -12.93 8.12 10.60
CA LYS A 168 -13.28 8.72 9.30
C LYS A 168 -12.08 8.86 8.37
N LEU A 169 -10.90 9.14 8.91
CA LEU A 169 -9.66 9.15 8.12
C LEU A 169 -9.34 7.75 7.60
N ALA A 170 -9.44 6.72 8.45
CA ALA A 170 -9.26 5.34 8.01
C ALA A 170 -10.28 4.93 6.92
N ASP A 171 -11.55 5.32 7.08
CA ASP A 171 -12.59 5.10 6.07
C ASP A 171 -12.24 5.77 4.74
N TYR A 172 -11.77 7.02 4.80
CA TYR A 172 -11.35 7.75 3.62
C TYR A 172 -10.24 7.01 2.90
N VAL A 173 -9.21 6.54 3.63
CA VAL A 173 -8.05 5.86 3.04
C VAL A 173 -8.43 4.62 2.22
N VAL A 174 -9.38 3.80 2.67
CA VAL A 174 -9.78 2.59 1.92
C VAL A 174 -10.85 2.83 0.87
N LYS A 175 -11.67 3.88 1.03
CA LYS A 175 -12.72 4.25 0.06
C LYS A 175 -12.23 5.21 -1.02
N ARG A 176 -11.03 5.78 -0.86
CA ARG A 176 -10.50 6.76 -1.79
C ARG A 176 -10.38 6.16 -3.18
N ARG A 177 -10.85 6.94 -4.15
CA ARG A 177 -10.59 6.73 -5.58
C ARG A 177 -9.57 7.74 -6.12
N LYS A 178 -9.06 8.62 -5.24
CA LYS A 178 -8.12 9.74 -5.48
C LYS A 178 -7.25 9.95 -4.25
#